data_AF-A0A937F2Q5-F1
#
_entry.id   AF-A0A937F2Q5-F1
#
_cell.length_a   1.000
_cell.length_b   1.000
_cell.length_c   1.000
_cell.angle_alpha   90.00
_cell.angle_beta   90.00
_cell.angle_gamma   90.00
#
_symmetry.space_group_name_H-M   'P 1'
#
loop_
_entity.id
_entity.type
_entity.pdbx_description
1 polymer ?
#
loop_
_entity_poly.entity_id
_entity_poly.type
_entity_poly.pdbx_seq_one_letter_code
_entity_poly.pdbx_strand_id
1 'polypeptide(L)'
;MNKRDIELVKRSYMNWADNPNLILTFYDQLLSMAPQLAPMFTHTDMGKHNELLRQVIRTIIEHEEGDAKATLWLEKLKNMHAMDLNIDPKYFKEWRNSMLFAIAAHDKDWDAKVNKAWHHLFDSAEKFMTQ
;
A
#
# COMPACT_ATOMS: atom_id res chain seq x y z
N MET A 1 1.74 5.89 14.40
CA MET A 1 3.18 5.60 14.26
C MET A 1 4.04 6.71 14.93
N ASN A 2 5.37 6.59 15.07
CA ASN A 2 6.20 7.71 15.58
C ASN A 2 6.66 8.65 14.44
N LYS A 3 6.99 9.91 14.76
CA LYS A 3 7.36 10.92 13.75
C LYS A 3 8.59 10.54 12.90
N ARG A 4 9.56 9.83 13.46
CA ARG A 4 10.78 9.44 12.74
C ARG A 4 10.50 8.41 11.66
N ASP A 5 9.63 7.45 11.95
CA ASP A 5 9.23 6.41 10.99
C ASP A 5 8.44 7.03 9.83
N ILE A 6 7.55 7.99 10.12
CA ILE A 6 6.81 8.75 9.09
C ILE A 6 7.77 9.46 8.13
N GLU A 7 8.79 10.15 8.66
CA GLU A 7 9.78 10.85 7.83
C GLU A 7 10.65 9.90 6.99
N LEU A 8 10.97 8.71 7.52
CA LEU A 8 11.66 7.67 6.73
C LEU A 8 10.81 7.19 5.56
N VAL A 9 9.54 6.89 5.82
CA VAL A 9 8.57 6.46 4.81
C VAL A 9 8.36 7.54 3.75
N LYS A 10 8.20 8.81 4.13
CA LYS A 10 8.01 9.92 3.17
C LYS A 10 9.19 10.09 2.24
N ARG A 11 10.42 10.07 2.77
CA ARG A 11 11.63 10.13 1.95
C ARG A 11 11.73 8.94 1.01
N SER A 12 11.49 7.73 1.51
CA SER A 12 11.46 6.53 0.70
C SER A 12 10.41 6.64 -0.42
N TYR A 13 9.18 7.05 -0.09
CA TYR A 13 8.11 7.28 -1.05
C TYR A 13 8.54 8.21 -2.18
N MET A 14 9.20 9.33 -1.88
CA MET A 14 9.70 10.27 -2.90
C MET A 14 10.73 9.66 -3.86
N ASN A 15 11.47 8.60 -3.46
CA ASN A 15 12.44 7.95 -4.34
C ASN A 15 11.79 7.12 -5.46
N TRP A 16 10.54 6.68 -5.27
CA TRP A 16 9.89 5.75 -6.18
C TRP A 16 8.47 6.18 -6.61
N ALA A 17 7.94 7.27 -6.07
CA ALA A 17 6.58 7.75 -6.34
C ALA A 17 6.24 7.84 -7.84
N ASP A 18 7.20 8.28 -8.65
CA ASP A 18 7.04 8.41 -10.11
C ASP A 18 7.58 7.21 -10.91
N ASN A 19 8.08 6.16 -10.24
CA ASN A 19 8.62 4.97 -10.89
C ASN A 19 7.47 4.04 -11.32
N PRO A 20 7.20 3.86 -12.63
CA PRO A 20 6.15 2.96 -13.12
C PRO A 20 6.44 1.49 -12.81
N ASN A 21 7.71 1.09 -12.76
CA ASN A 21 8.12 -0.31 -12.62
C ASN A 21 7.88 -0.86 -11.21
N LEU A 22 7.80 0.00 -10.19
CA LEU A 22 7.49 -0.44 -8.83
C LEU A 22 6.11 -1.09 -8.76
N ILE A 23 5.10 -0.44 -9.35
CA ILE A 23 3.72 -0.95 -9.30
C ILE A 23 3.58 -2.21 -10.15
N LEU A 24 4.29 -2.30 -11.29
CA LEU A 24 4.37 -3.55 -12.06
C LEU A 24 4.96 -4.69 -11.23
N THR A 25 6.10 -4.44 -10.57
CA THR A 25 6.75 -5.42 -9.69
C THR A 25 5.84 -5.85 -8.53
N PHE A 26 5.06 -4.91 -7.99
CA PHE A 26 4.07 -5.20 -6.96
C PHE A 26 2.98 -6.15 -7.46
N TYR A 27 2.35 -5.89 -8.61
CA TYR A 27 1.29 -6.75 -9.13
C TYR A 27 1.81 -8.12 -9.56
N ASP A 28 2.98 -8.18 -10.18
CA ASP A 28 3.62 -9.46 -10.53
C ASP A 28 3.84 -10.31 -9.28
N GLN A 29 4.36 -9.71 -8.20
CA GLN A 29 4.57 -10.39 -6.93
C GLN A 29 3.25 -10.78 -6.25
N LEU A 30 2.27 -9.87 -6.20
CA LEU A 30 0.97 -10.11 -5.56
C LEU A 30 0.22 -11.25 -6.24
N LEU A 31 0.13 -11.23 -7.57
CA LEU A 31 -0.61 -12.25 -8.32
C LEU A 31 0.15 -13.58 -8.34
N SER A 32 1.47 -13.58 -8.17
CA SER A 32 2.23 -14.81 -7.92
C SER A 32 1.97 -15.39 -6.53
N MET A 33 1.83 -14.55 -5.49
CA MET A 33 1.60 -15.01 -4.10
C MET A 33 0.12 -15.35 -3.83
N ALA A 34 -0.79 -14.65 -4.49
CA ALA A 34 -2.23 -14.78 -4.32
C ALA A 34 -2.93 -14.78 -5.69
N PRO A 35 -2.74 -15.84 -6.51
CA PRO A 35 -3.33 -15.94 -7.84
C PRO A 35 -4.86 -15.84 -7.85
N GLN A 36 -5.51 -16.20 -6.73
CA GLN A 36 -6.94 -16.02 -6.51
C GLN A 36 -7.43 -14.56 -6.55
N LEU A 37 -6.54 -13.57 -6.45
CA LEU A 37 -6.90 -12.16 -6.61
C LEU A 37 -6.95 -11.74 -8.08
N ALA A 38 -6.32 -12.48 -9.00
CA ALA A 38 -6.25 -12.11 -10.42
C ALA A 38 -7.64 -11.86 -11.05
N PRO A 39 -8.69 -12.68 -10.78
CA PRO A 39 -10.02 -12.43 -11.33
C PRO A 39 -10.60 -11.06 -10.97
N MET A 40 -10.25 -10.48 -9.82
CA MET A 40 -10.74 -9.15 -9.38
C MET A 40 -10.24 -8.01 -10.27
N PHE A 41 -9.19 -8.23 -11.05
CA PHE A 41 -8.59 -7.23 -11.92
C PHE A 41 -8.91 -7.42 -13.41
N THR A 42 -9.67 -8.46 -13.79
CA THR A 42 -9.93 -8.83 -15.20
C THR A 42 -10.56 -7.71 -16.03
N HIS A 43 -11.40 -6.88 -15.41
CA HIS A 43 -12.09 -5.76 -16.07
C HIS A 43 -11.61 -4.40 -15.56
N THR A 44 -10.45 -4.38 -14.91
CA THR A 44 -9.89 -3.17 -14.31
C THR A 44 -8.96 -2.49 -15.30
N ASP A 45 -9.16 -1.19 -15.49
CA ASP A 45 -8.18 -0.34 -16.16
C ASP A 45 -6.95 -0.22 -15.27
N MET A 46 -5.96 -1.08 -15.53
CA MET A 46 -4.75 -1.16 -14.71
C MET A 46 -3.95 0.14 -14.71
N GLY A 47 -4.02 0.96 -15.77
CA GLY A 47 -3.36 2.27 -15.78
C GLY A 47 -3.92 3.18 -14.70
N LYS A 48 -5.24 3.36 -14.67
CA LYS A 48 -5.93 4.14 -13.64
C LYS A 48 -5.81 3.51 -12.26
N HIS A 49 -5.83 2.19 -12.19
CA HIS A 49 -5.72 1.48 -10.92
C HIS A 49 -4.32 1.63 -10.29
N ASN A 50 -3.27 1.69 -11.11
CA ASN A 50 -1.92 1.98 -10.64
C ASN A 50 -1.80 3.40 -10.04
N GLU A 51 -2.46 4.39 -10.64
CA GLU A 51 -2.54 5.75 -10.10
C GLU A 51 -3.29 5.77 -8.76
N LEU A 52 -4.42 5.07 -8.69
CA LEU A 52 -5.18 4.91 -7.45
C LEU A 52 -4.35 4.24 -6.36
N LEU A 53 -3.57 3.22 -6.69
CA LEU A 53 -2.70 2.55 -5.71
C LEU A 53 -1.65 3.51 -5.14
N ARG A 54 -1.01 4.35 -5.98
CA ARG A 54 -0.09 5.38 -5.48
C ARG A 54 -0.79 6.38 -4.57
N GLN A 55 -2.00 6.79 -4.96
CA GLN A 55 -2.83 7.66 -4.13
C GLN A 55 -3.13 7.02 -2.78
N VAL A 56 -3.50 5.73 -2.74
CA VAL A 56 -3.72 4.98 -1.49
C VAL A 56 -2.49 5.05 -0.59
N ILE A 57 -1.28 4.78 -1.11
CA ILE A 57 -0.07 4.81 -0.28
C ILE A 57 0.17 6.20 0.30
N ARG A 58 0.05 7.24 -0.54
CA ARG A 58 0.16 8.63 -0.09
C ARG A 58 -0.86 8.94 1.00
N THR A 59 -2.12 8.52 0.82
CA THR A 59 -3.19 8.80 1.79
C THR A 59 -2.98 8.04 3.11
N ILE A 60 -2.40 6.84 3.10
CA ILE A 60 -2.00 6.15 4.34
C ILE A 60 -0.94 6.96 5.10
N ILE A 61 0.04 7.54 4.40
CA ILE A 61 1.06 8.41 5.03
C ILE A 61 0.40 9.65 5.64
N GLU A 62 -0.47 10.33 4.89
CA GLU A 62 -1.19 11.53 5.35
C GLU A 62 -2.10 11.23 6.56
N HIS A 63 -2.73 10.05 6.59
CA HIS A 63 -3.50 9.59 7.74
C HIS A 63 -2.63 9.44 8.99
N GLU A 64 -1.45 8.82 8.87
CA GLU A 64 -0.51 8.69 9.99
C GLU A 64 0.07 10.04 10.45
N GLU A 65 0.06 11.06 9.58
CA GLU A 65 0.36 12.45 9.93
C GLU A 65 -0.80 13.19 10.63
N GLY A 66 -1.97 12.55 10.73
CA GLY A 66 -3.16 13.10 11.38
C GLY A 66 -4.06 13.93 10.46
N ASP A 67 -3.93 13.78 9.14
CA ASP A 67 -4.82 14.45 8.20
C ASP A 67 -6.24 13.84 8.27
N ALA A 68 -7.21 14.68 8.66
CA ALA A 68 -8.59 14.28 8.83
C ALA A 68 -9.28 13.91 7.50
N LYS A 69 -8.91 14.55 6.37
CA LYS A 69 -9.45 14.22 5.05
C LYS A 69 -8.93 12.88 4.57
N ALA A 70 -7.65 12.59 4.79
CA ALA A 70 -7.04 11.30 4.50
C ALA A 70 -7.74 10.19 5.29
N THR A 71 -7.99 10.43 6.58
CA THR A 71 -8.73 9.51 7.45
C THR A 71 -10.13 9.22 6.90
N LEU A 72 -10.93 10.24 6.60
CA LEU A 72 -12.28 10.07 6.03
C LEU A 72 -12.26 9.35 4.68
N TRP A 73 -11.21 9.53 3.88
CA TRP A 73 -11.06 8.83 2.61
C TRP A 73 -10.76 7.35 2.83
N LEU A 74 -9.87 7.01 3.76
CA LEU A 74 -9.58 5.62 4.12
C LEU A 74 -10.78 4.92 4.75
N GLU A 75 -11.63 5.61 5.52
CA GLU A 75 -12.89 5.02 6.02
C GLU A 75 -13.82 4.60 4.88
N LYS A 76 -13.92 5.41 3.81
CA LYS A 76 -14.69 5.04 2.61
C LYS A 76 -14.05 3.86 1.89
N LEU A 77 -12.73 3.86 1.75
CA LEU A 77 -12.00 2.76 1.13
C LEU A 77 -12.20 1.45 1.91
N LYS A 78 -12.15 1.51 3.24
CA LYS A 78 -12.42 0.40 4.15
C LYS A 78 -13.81 -0.18 3.92
N ASN A 79 -14.83 0.66 3.92
CA ASN A 79 -16.21 0.21 3.69
C ASN A 79 -16.37 -0.44 2.31
N MET A 80 -15.76 0.12 1.27
CA MET A 80 -15.74 -0.48 -0.07
C MET A 80 -15.05 -1.85 -0.08
N HIS A 81 -13.89 -1.99 0.59
CA HIS A 81 -13.18 -3.27 0.69
C HIS A 81 -14.00 -4.34 1.43
N ALA A 82 -14.70 -3.95 2.49
CA ALA A 82 -15.47 -4.86 3.33
C ALA A 82 -16.83 -5.23 2.70
N MET A 83 -17.56 -4.26 2.16
CA MET A 83 -18.96 -4.43 1.75
C MET A 83 -19.11 -4.68 0.25
N ASP A 84 -18.44 -3.88 -0.57
CA ASP A 84 -18.65 -3.89 -2.02
C ASP A 84 -17.77 -4.93 -2.71
N LEU A 85 -16.50 -5.00 -2.30
CA LEU A 85 -15.49 -5.89 -2.89
C LEU A 85 -15.35 -7.20 -2.12
N ASN A 86 -15.84 -7.26 -0.87
CA ASN A 86 -15.79 -8.42 0.01
C ASN A 86 -14.38 -9.06 0.06
N ILE A 87 -13.35 -8.22 0.24
CA ILE A 87 -11.96 -8.66 0.28
C ILE A 87 -11.71 -9.44 1.57
N ASP A 88 -11.29 -10.70 1.42
CA ASP A 88 -10.91 -11.55 2.56
C ASP A 88 -9.69 -10.93 3.29
N PRO A 89 -9.79 -10.65 4.60
CA PRO A 89 -8.71 -10.05 5.38
C PRO A 89 -7.38 -10.79 5.31
N LYS A 90 -7.38 -12.10 5.00
CA LYS A 90 -6.13 -12.85 4.86
C LYS A 90 -5.20 -12.24 3.80
N TYR A 91 -5.76 -11.66 2.73
CA TYR A 91 -5.00 -11.13 1.60
C TYR A 91 -4.20 -9.87 1.92
N PHE A 92 -4.48 -9.17 3.03
CA PHE A 92 -3.69 -8.01 3.43
C PHE A 92 -2.23 -8.39 3.73
N LYS A 93 -1.99 -9.62 4.19
CA LYS A 93 -0.63 -10.11 4.43
C LYS A 93 0.15 -10.27 3.13
N GLU A 94 -0.42 -10.93 2.12
CA GLU A 94 0.21 -11.10 0.81
C GLU A 94 0.38 -9.74 0.11
N TRP A 95 -0.61 -8.86 0.22
CA TRP A 95 -0.54 -7.49 -0.28
C TRP A 95 0.64 -6.72 0.32
N ARG A 96 0.76 -6.71 1.66
CA ARG A 96 1.85 -6.01 2.36
C ARG A 96 3.21 -6.56 1.95
N ASN A 97 3.35 -7.89 1.93
CA ASN A 97 4.62 -8.53 1.59
C ASN A 97 5.04 -8.22 0.15
N SER A 98 4.08 -8.21 -0.78
CA SER A 98 4.33 -7.87 -2.18
C SER A 98 4.72 -6.40 -2.36
N MET A 99 4.09 -5.50 -1.60
CA MET A 99 4.41 -4.07 -1.64
C MET A 99 5.81 -3.79 -1.06
N LEU A 100 6.14 -4.40 0.08
CA LEU A 100 7.48 -4.30 0.67
C LEU A 100 8.56 -4.86 -0.26
N PHE A 101 8.30 -5.98 -0.93
CA PHE A 101 9.19 -6.54 -1.94
C PHE A 101 9.44 -5.54 -3.08
N ALA A 102 8.37 -4.95 -3.61
CA ALA A 102 8.48 -3.96 -4.68
C ALA A 102 9.22 -2.69 -4.24
N ILE A 103 8.94 -2.15 -3.05
CA ILE A 103 9.66 -0.98 -2.53
C ILE A 103 11.15 -1.31 -2.35
N ALA A 104 11.49 -2.46 -1.76
CA ALA A 104 12.88 -2.87 -1.57
C ALA A 104 13.67 -2.99 -2.88
N ALA A 105 13.01 -3.41 -3.95
CA ALA A 105 13.63 -3.56 -5.27
C ALA A 105 13.85 -2.22 -6.00
N HIS A 106 13.11 -1.16 -5.65
CA HIS A 106 13.07 0.10 -6.41
C HIS A 106 13.48 1.34 -5.60
N ASP A 107 13.52 1.27 -4.27
CA ASP A 107 14.00 2.36 -3.42
C ASP A 107 15.54 2.33 -3.30
N LYS A 108 16.18 3.33 -3.90
CA LYS A 108 17.64 3.52 -3.86
C LYS A 108 18.22 3.68 -2.44
N ASP A 109 17.41 4.10 -1.48
CA ASP A 109 17.84 4.34 -0.09
C ASP A 109 17.33 3.24 0.85
N TRP A 110 16.93 2.07 0.31
CA TRP A 110 16.43 0.96 1.11
C TRP A 110 17.47 0.46 2.13
N ASP A 111 17.13 0.55 3.40
CA ASP A 111 17.92 0.02 4.51
C ASP A 111 17.02 -0.62 5.58
N ALA A 112 17.63 -1.17 6.64
CA ALA A 112 16.90 -1.82 7.72
C ALA A 112 15.93 -0.88 8.49
N LYS A 113 16.22 0.43 8.54
CA LYS A 113 15.37 1.43 9.21
C LYS A 113 14.17 1.77 8.33
N VAL A 114 14.39 1.99 7.03
CA VAL A 114 13.34 2.22 6.05
C VAL A 114 12.40 1.02 5.99
N ASN A 115 12.94 -0.20 5.92
CA ASN A 115 12.15 -1.42 5.96
C ASN A 115 11.24 -1.49 7.20
N LYS A 116 11.82 -1.26 8.39
CA LYS A 116 11.06 -1.28 9.64
C LYS A 116 9.95 -0.22 9.66
N ALA A 117 10.23 0.97 9.14
CA ALA A 117 9.26 2.06 9.08
C ALA A 117 8.08 1.72 8.14
N TRP A 118 8.35 1.12 6.97
CA TRP A 118 7.29 0.65 6.07
C TRP A 118 6.46 -0.49 6.68
N HIS A 119 7.10 -1.43 7.39
CA HIS A 119 6.37 -2.45 8.14
C HIS A 119 5.40 -1.82 9.16
N HIS A 120 5.87 -0.86 9.96
CA HIS A 120 5.00 -0.16 10.91
C HIS A 120 3.83 0.57 10.22
N LEU A 121 4.08 1.22 9.09
CA LEU A 121 3.04 1.91 8.31
C LEU A 121 1.97 0.92 7.85
N PHE A 122 2.37 -0.17 7.19
CA PHE A 122 1.43 -1.15 6.65
C PHE A 122 0.72 -1.95 7.73
N ASP A 123 1.38 -2.25 8.85
CA ASP A 123 0.71 -2.90 9.99
C ASP A 123 -0.35 -2.00 10.62
N SER A 124 -0.12 -0.68 10.64
CA SER A 124 -1.12 0.29 11.09
C SER A 124 -2.29 0.37 10.12
N ALA A 125 -2.01 0.45 8.81
CA ALA A 125 -3.03 0.48 7.76
C ALA A 125 -3.87 -0.82 7.72
N GLU A 126 -3.24 -1.99 7.83
CA GLU A 126 -3.94 -3.29 7.89
C GLU A 126 -4.90 -3.34 9.08
N LYS A 127 -4.46 -2.89 10.27
CA LYS A 127 -5.33 -2.78 11.45
C LYS A 127 -6.49 -1.83 11.22
N PHE A 128 -6.24 -0.68 10.60
CA PHE A 128 -7.28 0.28 10.27
C PHE A 128 -8.32 -0.31 9.30
N MET A 129 -7.88 -1.07 8.30
CA MET A 129 -8.75 -1.67 7.28
C MET A 129 -9.55 -2.88 7.78
N THR A 130 -9.11 -3.53 8.86
CA THR A 130 -9.72 -4.76 9.38
C THR A 130 -10.54 -4.58 10.66
N GLN A 131 -10.46 -3.41 11.31
CA GLN A 131 -11.26 -3.01 12.48
C GLN A 131 -12.50 -2.21 12.08
#